data_AF-A1ZYJ9-F1
#
_entry.id   AF-A1ZYJ9-F1
#
_cell.length_a   1.000
_cell.length_b   1.000
_cell.length_c   1.000
_cell.angle_alpha   90.00
_cell.angle_beta   90.00
_cell.angle_gamma   90.00
#
_symmetry.space_group_name_H-M   'P 1'
#
loop_
_entity.id
_entity.type
_entity.pdbx_description
1 polymer ?
#
loop_
_entity_poly.entity_id
_entity_poly.type
_entity_poly.pdbx_seq_one_letter_code
_entity_poly.pdbx_strand_id
1 'polypeptide(L)' 'MSIIEGLNKAFENKFRIGTMAILVVNDWVDFNTLKKLLEASDGNLASHLTALEKKEYIRLKKEFVGRKPRTSYQATS' A
#
# COMPACT_ATOMS: atom_id res chain seq x y z
N MET A 1 -25.03 15.85 -8.84
CA MET A 1 -23.80 16.22 -8.12
C MET A 1 -23.16 14.92 -7.66
N SER A 2 -21.95 14.60 -8.14
CA SER A 2 -21.29 13.36 -7.73
C SER A 2 -20.76 13.52 -6.31
N ILE A 3 -21.03 12.55 -5.43
CA ILE A 3 -20.55 12.55 -4.03
C ILE A 3 -19.00 12.55 -3.97
N ILE A 4 -18.35 12.20 -5.08
CA ILE A 4 -16.90 11.94 -5.16
C ILE A 4 -16.17 13.03 -5.98
N GLU A 5 -16.80 14.19 -6.24
CA GLU A 5 -16.12 15.32 -6.86
C GLU A 5 -14.90 15.77 -6.03
N GLY A 6 -13.73 15.84 -6.66
CA GLY A 6 -12.50 16.27 -6.01
C GLY A 6 -11.75 15.19 -5.22
N LEU A 7 -12.07 13.90 -5.40
CA LEU A 7 -11.31 12.83 -4.77
C LEU A 7 -9.82 12.95 -5.12
N ASN A 8 -8.97 12.81 -4.10
CA ASN A 8 -7.53 12.86 -4.32
C ASN A 8 -7.14 11.77 -5.33
N LYS A 9 -6.38 12.12 -6.37
CA LYS A 9 -5.87 11.18 -7.40
C LYS A 9 -5.14 9.96 -6.83
N ALA A 10 -4.68 10.02 -5.58
CA ALA A 10 -4.12 8.86 -4.88
C ALA A 10 -5.16 7.75 -4.61
N PHE A 11 -6.45 8.08 -4.52
CA PHE A 11 -7.50 7.17 -4.09
C PHE A 11 -8.56 6.90 -5.14
N GLU A 12 -8.34 7.26 -6.41
CA GLU A 12 -9.23 6.88 -7.52
C GLU A 12 -9.10 5.39 -7.92
N ASN A 13 -8.05 4.71 -7.47
CA ASN A 13 -7.80 3.31 -7.80
C ASN A 13 -8.11 2.38 -6.61
N LYS A 14 -8.90 1.33 -6.87
CA LYS A 14 -9.31 0.35 -5.87
C LYS A 14 -8.15 -0.30 -5.10
N PHE A 15 -7.00 -0.53 -5.73
CA PHE A 15 -5.84 -1.12 -5.06
C PHE A 15 -5.19 -0.15 -4.08
N ARG A 16 -5.17 1.15 -4.39
CA ARG A 16 -4.64 2.16 -3.46
C ARG A 16 -5.59 2.36 -2.27
N ILE A 17 -6.90 2.39 -2.50
CA ILE A 17 -7.89 2.41 -1.43
C ILE A 17 -7.74 1.16 -0.55
N GLY A 18 -7.74 -0.04 -1.14
CA GLY A 18 -7.62 -1.29 -0.39
C GLY A 18 -6.30 -1.39 0.37
N THR A 19 -5.19 -0.94 -0.22
CA THR A 19 -3.88 -0.86 0.45
C THR A 19 -3.98 0.03 1.69
N MET A 20 -4.51 1.25 1.57
CA MET A 20 -4.66 2.14 2.73
C MET A 20 -5.63 1.59 3.77
N ALA A 21 -6.74 0.98 3.36
CA ALA A 21 -7.70 0.37 4.27
C ALA A 21 -7.04 -0.71 5.14
N ILE A 22 -6.14 -1.51 4.57
CA ILE A 22 -5.36 -2.50 5.32
C ILE A 22 -4.33 -1.81 6.22
N LEU A 23 -3.58 -0.83 5.70
CA LEU A 23 -2.46 -0.20 6.42
C LEU A 23 -2.89 0.78 7.52
N VAL A 24 -4.11 1.31 7.50
CA VAL A 24 -4.62 2.19 8.56
C VAL A 24 -5.01 1.40 9.81
N VAL A 25 -5.37 0.12 9.67
CA VAL A 25 -5.78 -0.74 10.80
C VAL A 25 -4.67 -1.68 11.27
N ASN A 26 -3.54 -1.73 10.56
CA ASN A 26 -2.38 -2.57 10.88
C ASN A 26 -1.11 -1.72 10.95
N ASP A 27 -0.21 -2.03 11.88
CA ASP A 27 1.03 -1.26 12.05
C ASP A 27 2.00 -1.44 10.86
N TRP A 28 2.55 -2.65 10.67
CA TRP A 28 3.39 -2.98 9.51
C TRP A 28 2.85 -4.21 8.79
N VAL A 29 2.71 -4.13 7.47
CA VAL A 29 2.26 -5.24 6.64
C VAL A 29 3.27 -5.51 5.53
N ASP A 30 3.69 -6.76 5.39
CA ASP A 30 4.66 -7.14 4.36
C ASP A 30 4.03 -7.22 2.95
N PHE A 31 4.88 -7.07 1.93
CA PHE A 31 4.45 -7.08 0.53
C PHE A 31 3.63 -8.32 0.14
N ASN A 32 4.01 -9.51 0.60
CA ASN A 32 3.32 -10.75 0.22
C ASN A 32 1.95 -10.85 0.88
N THR A 33 1.82 -10.35 2.11
CA THR A 33 0.53 -10.25 2.80
C THR A 33 -0.41 -9.29 2.06
N LEU A 34 0.06 -8.08 1.72
CA LEU A 34 -0.72 -7.13 0.91
C LEU A 34 -1.14 -7.75 -0.43
N LYS A 35 -0.21 -8.43 -1.10
CA LYS A 35 -0.48 -9.11 -2.38
C LYS A 35 -1.61 -10.13 -2.27
N LYS A 36 -1.55 -10.96 -1.24
CA LYS A 36 -2.57 -11.99 -0.97
C LYS A 36 -3.93 -11.37 -0.66
N LEU A 37 -3.97 -10.38 0.23
CA LEU A 37 -5.23 -9.75 0.67
C LEU A 37 -5.91 -8.96 -0.46
N LEU A 38 -5.13 -8.37 -1.36
CA LEU A 38 -5.64 -7.57 -2.48
C LEU A 38 -5.77 -8.35 -3.78
N GLU A 39 -5.43 -9.64 -3.78
CA GLU A 39 -5.40 -10.49 -4.99
C GLU A 39 -4.65 -9.84 -6.16
N ALA A 40 -3.56 -9.14 -5.85
CA ALA A 40 -2.80 -8.35 -6.80
C ALA A 40 -1.68 -9.17 -7.45
N SER A 41 -1.30 -8.80 -8.67
CA SER A 41 0.00 -9.20 -9.22
C SER A 41 1.13 -8.34 -8.63
N ASP A 42 2.35 -8.86 -8.66
CA ASP A 42 3.54 -8.18 -8.14
C ASP A 42 3.72 -6.79 -8.78
N GLY A 43 3.60 -6.69 -10.11
CA GLY A 43 3.75 -5.42 -10.83
C GLY A 43 2.66 -4.40 -10.51
N ASN A 44 1.41 -4.87 -10.34
CA ASN A 44 0.29 -3.99 -10.01
C ASN A 44 0.45 -3.42 -8.59
N LEU A 45 0.73 -4.29 -7.61
CA LEU A 45 0.96 -3.87 -6.23
C LEU A 45 2.17 -2.94 -6.10
N ALA A 46 3.30 -3.29 -6.73
CA ALA A 46 4.52 -2.48 -6.68
C ALA A 46 4.33 -1.07 -7.25
N SER A 47 3.59 -0.95 -8.36
CA SER A 47 3.28 0.34 -8.98
C SER A 47 2.40 1.21 -8.09
N HIS A 48 1.42 0.60 -7.42
CA HIS A 48 0.54 1.33 -6.49
C HIS A 48 1.24 1.73 -5.19
N LEU A 49 2.05 0.85 -4.60
CA LEU A 49 2.84 1.16 -3.41
C LEU A 49 3.85 2.27 -3.68
N THR A 50 4.59 2.20 -4.79
CA THR A 50 5.51 3.29 -5.21
C THR A 50 4.77 4.63 -5.35
N ALA A 51 3.56 4.61 -5.90
CA ALA A 51 2.78 5.84 -6.05
C ALA A 51 2.26 6.41 -4.72
N LEU A 52 1.94 5.54 -3.75
CA LEU A 52 1.54 5.97 -2.40
C LEU A 52 2.73 6.47 -1.60
N GLU A 53 3.88 5.80 -1.70
CA GLU A 53 5.14 6.20 -1.06
C GLU A 53 5.61 7.57 -1.56
N LYS A 54 5.61 7.80 -2.88
CA LYS A 54 5.97 9.12 -3.47
C LYS A 54 5.08 10.26 -3.00
N LYS A 55 3.86 9.96 -2.58
CA LYS A 55 2.91 10.93 -2.03
C LYS A 55 2.92 10.95 -0.50
N GLU A 56 3.88 10.23 0.11
CA GLU A 56 4.09 10.17 1.54
C GLU A 56 2.87 9.66 2.32
N TYR A 57 2.01 8.84 1.70
CA TYR A 57 0.90 8.17 2.39
C TYR A 57 1.31 6.89 3.11
N ILE A 58 2.43 6.31 2.71
CA ILE A 58 2.98 5.10 3.31
C ILE A 58 4.48 5.25 3.48
N ARG A 59 5.03 4.56 4.47
CA ARG A 59 6.47 4.38 4.68
C ARG A 59 6.82 2.94 4.34
N LEU A 60 8.03 2.71 3.83
CA LEU A 60 8.56 1.36 3.66
C LEU A 60 9.69 1.08 4.65
N LYS A 61 9.81 -0.19 5.02
CA LYS A 61 10.92 -0.72 5.82
C LYS A 61 11.43 -1.98 5.15
N LYS A 62 12.75 -2.05 4.98
CA LYS A 62 13.45 -3.24 4.49
C LYS A 62 14.27 -3.84 5.62
N GLU A 63 14.04 -5.10 5.89
CA GLU A 63 14.72 -5.85 6.95
C GLU A 63 15.06 -7.26 6.46
N PHE A 64 16.04 -7.91 7.08
CA PHE A 64 16.31 -9.32 6.86
C PHE A 64 15.62 -10.14 7.94
N VAL A 65 14.75 -11.07 7.54
CA VAL A 65 14.14 -12.05 8.44
C VAL A 65 14.80 -13.40 8.12
N GLY A 66 15.75 -13.79 8.97
CA GLY A 66 16.65 -14.90 8.68
C GLY A 66 17.54 -14.59 7.47
N ARG A 67 17.50 -15.42 6.42
CA ARG A 67 18.29 -15.25 5.19
C ARG A 67 17.55 -14.53 4.05
N LYS A 68 16.32 -14.07 4.28
CA LYS A 68 15.49 -13.47 3.23
C LYS A 68 15.20 -12.00 3.52
N PRO A 69 15.35 -11.09 2.53
CA PRO A 69 14.88 -9.72 2.68
C PRO A 69 13.35 -9.70 2.74
N ARG A 70 12.79 -8.87 3.61
CA ARG A 70 11.37 -8.58 3.74
C ARG A 70 11.17 -7.07 3.62
N THR A 71 10.25 -6.68 2.76
CA THR A 71 9.78 -5.30 2.66
C THR A 71 8.39 -5.20 3.27
N SER A 72 8.24 -4.29 4.22
CA SER A 72 6.98 -3.99 4.90
C SER A 72 6.60 -2.53 4.73
N TYR A 73 5.31 -2.26 4.81
CA TYR A 73 4.72 -0.95 4.63
C TYR A 73 3.84 -0.58 5.82
N GLN A 74 3.74 0.72 6.12
CA GLN A 74 2.94 1.30 7.20
C GLN A 74 2.29 2.59 6.69
N ALA A 75 1.06 2.91 7.10
CA ALA A 75 0.44 4.20 6.82
C ALA A 75 1.18 5.34 7.54
N THR A 76 1.37 6.47 6.87
CA THR A 76 1.86 7.69 7.54
C THR A 76 0.77 8.33 8.39
N SER A 77 1.20 9.19 9.34
CA SER A 77 0.31 9.97 10.22
C SER A 77 0.03 11.34 9.64
#